data_AF-A0A7C6TCM4-F1
#
_entry.id   AF-A0A7C6TCM4-F1
#
_cell.length_a   1.000
_cell.length_b   1.000
_cell.length_c   1.000
_cell.angle_alpha   90.00
_cell.angle_beta   90.00
_cell.angle_gamma   90.00
#
_symmetry.space_group_name_H-M   'P 1'
#
loop_
_entity.id
_entity.type
_entity.pdbx_description
1 polymer ?
#
loop_
_entity_poly.entity_id
_entity_poly.type
_entity_poly.pdbx_seq_one_letter_code
_entity_poly.pdbx_strand_id
1 'polypeptide(L)'
;MRIAFPGDSLIRVPVPDPVERVQPGLPLNEAAQPGASEEMRSFSEMMKDSLHEVNRLQLNLDDLSERVSTGRVEDLHTAMIAVQKASLALELTLQVRNKAIESYQEIMRMQL
;
A
#
# COMPACT_ATOMS: atom_id res chain seq x y z
N MET A 1 -67.26 -0.36 -52.85
CA MET A 1 -66.72 -0.80 -54.16
C MET A 1 -65.21 -0.57 -54.20
N ARG A 2 -64.41 -1.51 -53.67
CA ARG A 2 -62.99 -1.66 -54.00
C ARG A 2 -62.73 -3.16 -54.10
N ILE A 3 -62.22 -3.56 -55.26
CA ILE A 3 -61.95 -4.93 -55.68
C ILE A 3 -60.55 -5.32 -55.19
N ALA A 4 -60.44 -6.43 -54.45
CA ALA A 4 -59.18 -7.03 -54.03
C ALA A 4 -58.93 -8.27 -54.90
N PHE A 5 -57.76 -8.32 -55.53
CA PHE A 5 -57.37 -9.35 -56.49
C PHE A 5 -57.09 -10.70 -55.80
N PRO A 6 -57.47 -11.83 -56.41
CA PRO A 6 -57.15 -13.16 -55.89
C PRO A 6 -55.76 -13.60 -56.36
N GLY A 7 -54.95 -14.16 -55.45
CA GLY A 7 -53.74 -14.90 -55.78
C GLY A 7 -52.45 -14.08 -55.71
N ASP A 8 -51.93 -13.92 -54.50
CA ASP A 8 -50.49 -13.72 -54.30
C ASP A 8 -50.07 -14.62 -53.14
N SER A 9 -49.69 -15.85 -53.48
CA SER A 9 -49.02 -16.75 -52.55
C SER A 9 -47.67 -16.13 -52.21
N LEU A 10 -47.65 -15.26 -51.20
CA LEU A 10 -46.43 -14.83 -50.55
C LEU A 10 -45.73 -16.09 -50.02
N ILE A 11 -44.75 -16.57 -50.78
CA ILE A 11 -43.82 -17.61 -50.35
C ILE A 11 -43.14 -17.05 -49.11
N ARG A 12 -43.55 -17.50 -47.91
CA ARG A 12 -42.81 -17.26 -46.68
C ARG A 12 -41.48 -17.97 -46.83
N VAL A 13 -40.42 -17.19 -47.06
CA VAL A 13 -39.05 -17.65 -46.85
C VAL A 13 -38.92 -17.98 -45.35
N PRO A 14 -38.49 -19.19 -44.97
CA PRO A 14 -38.19 -19.47 -43.57
C PRO A 14 -36.97 -18.63 -43.18
N VAL A 15 -37.16 -17.71 -42.24
CA VAL A 15 -36.04 -17.02 -41.60
C VAL A 15 -35.30 -18.07 -40.78
N PRO A 16 -34.02 -18.35 -41.06
CA PRO A 16 -33.24 -19.26 -40.23
C PRO A 16 -33.09 -18.67 -38.83
N ASP A 17 -33.17 -19.52 -37.81
CA ASP A 17 -33.02 -19.13 -36.41
C ASP A 17 -31.79 -18.24 -36.19
N PRO A 18 -31.87 -17.19 -35.35
CA PRO A 18 -30.72 -16.36 -35.07
C PRO A 18 -29.62 -17.24 -34.45
N VAL A 19 -28.48 -17.29 -35.14
CA VAL A 19 -27.29 -18.01 -34.67
C VAL A 19 -27.03 -17.66 -33.21
N GLU A 20 -27.18 -18.67 -32.36
CA GLU A 20 -26.93 -18.56 -30.93
C GLU A 20 -25.46 -18.17 -30.76
N ARG A 21 -25.22 -16.96 -30.27
CA ARG A 21 -23.88 -16.47 -29.99
C ARG A 21 -23.31 -17.35 -28.89
N VAL A 22 -22.48 -18.32 -29.28
CA VAL A 22 -21.56 -19.03 -28.39
C VAL A 22 -20.75 -17.95 -27.68
N GLN A 23 -21.05 -17.69 -26.41
CA GLN A 23 -20.23 -16.90 -25.51
C GLN A 23 -19.05 -17.78 -25.09
N PRO A 24 -17.81 -17.48 -25.52
CA PRO A 24 -16.65 -18.09 -24.91
C PRO A 24 -16.27 -17.24 -23.70
N GLY A 25 -16.13 -17.89 -22.54
CA GLY A 25 -15.33 -17.33 -21.46
C GLY A 25 -16.07 -17.22 -20.15
N LEU A 26 -15.66 -18.10 -19.25
CA LEU A 26 -15.81 -18.06 -17.79
C LEU A 26 -15.89 -16.63 -17.22
N PRO A 27 -16.71 -16.38 -16.18
CA PRO A 27 -16.44 -15.24 -15.33
C PRO A 27 -15.04 -15.47 -14.74
N LEU A 28 -14.08 -14.67 -15.17
CA LEU A 28 -12.89 -14.45 -14.37
C LEU A 28 -13.41 -13.79 -13.09
N ASN A 29 -13.68 -14.61 -12.09
CA ASN A 29 -13.63 -14.18 -10.71
C ASN A 29 -12.20 -13.71 -10.49
N GLU A 30 -11.98 -12.45 -10.83
CA GLU A 30 -10.82 -11.67 -10.46
C GLU A 30 -10.90 -11.60 -8.94
N ALA A 31 -10.37 -12.66 -8.31
CA ALA A 31 -10.06 -12.66 -6.90
C ALA A 31 -9.10 -11.50 -6.72
N ALA A 32 -9.65 -10.34 -6.36
CA ALA A 32 -8.92 -9.26 -5.75
C ALA A 32 -8.10 -9.92 -4.64
N GLN A 33 -6.80 -10.10 -4.90
CA GLN A 33 -5.89 -10.70 -3.94
C GLN A 33 -5.92 -9.81 -2.70
N PRO A 34 -6.42 -10.30 -1.54
CA PRO A 34 -6.50 -9.48 -0.34
C PRO A 34 -5.12 -9.14 0.25
N GLY A 35 -4.06 -9.86 -0.17
CA GLY A 35 -2.73 -9.83 0.45
C GLY A 35 -2.07 -8.46 0.48
N ALA A 36 -2.02 -7.76 -0.66
CA ALA A 36 -1.27 -6.49 -0.77
C ALA A 36 -1.77 -5.40 0.20
N SER A 37 -3.06 -5.39 0.50
CA SER A 37 -3.67 -4.41 1.42
C SER A 37 -3.44 -4.74 2.90
N GLU A 38 -3.33 -6.01 3.25
CA GLU A 38 -3.08 -6.50 4.60
C GLU A 38 -1.59 -6.41 4.96
N GLU A 39 -0.71 -6.76 4.02
CA GLU A 39 0.74 -6.63 4.12
C GLU A 39 1.16 -5.15 4.29
N MET A 40 0.49 -4.24 3.58
CA MET A 40 0.76 -2.81 3.66
C MET A 40 0.25 -2.17 4.96
N ARG A 41 -0.86 -2.68 5.53
CA ARG A 41 -1.28 -2.30 6.90
C ARG A 41 -0.27 -2.76 7.94
N SER A 42 0.20 -4.01 7.83
CA SER A 42 1.23 -4.59 8.70
C SER A 42 2.54 -3.80 8.67
N PHE A 43 2.99 -3.36 7.49
CA PHE A 43 4.16 -2.47 7.38
C PHE A 43 3.92 -1.11 8.04
N SER A 44 2.73 -0.52 7.89
CA SER A 44 2.37 0.76 8.51
C SER A 44 2.38 0.66 10.05
N GLU A 45 1.89 -0.45 10.60
CA GLU A 45 1.96 -0.74 12.04
C GLU A 45 3.41 -0.90 12.51
N MET A 46 4.24 -1.67 11.79
CA MET A 46 5.67 -1.80 12.10
C MET A 46 6.42 -0.46 12.06
N MET A 47 6.09 0.41 11.11
CA MET A 47 6.69 1.75 11.03
C MET A 47 6.25 2.62 12.20
N LYS A 48 4.98 2.54 12.60
CA LYS A 48 4.45 3.25 13.77
C LYS A 48 5.12 2.80 15.06
N ASP A 49 5.33 1.50 15.22
CA ASP A 49 6.04 0.94 16.37
C ASP A 49 7.51 1.37 16.39
N SER A 50 8.17 1.38 15.23
CA SER A 50 9.55 1.87 15.09
C SER A 50 9.69 3.35 15.44
N LEU A 51 8.71 4.18 15.07
CA LEU A 51 8.67 5.60 15.46
C LEU A 51 8.46 5.78 16.97
N HIS A 52 7.63 4.93 17.58
CA HIS A 52 7.49 4.89 19.04
C HIS A 52 8.81 4.51 19.73
N GLU A 53 9.55 3.58 19.17
CA GLU A 53 10.84 3.16 19.73
C GLU A 53 11.89 4.28 19.64
N VAL A 54 11.91 5.03 18.55
CA VAL A 54 12.80 6.19 18.39
C VAL A 54 12.47 7.28 19.41
N ASN A 55 11.18 7.52 19.66
CA ASN A 55 10.76 8.45 20.71
C ASN A 55 11.25 8.00 22.09
N ARG A 56 11.21 6.69 22.38
CA ARG A 56 11.79 6.14 23.63
C ARG A 56 13.31 6.30 23.69
N LEU A 57 14.01 6.09 22.57
CA LEU A 57 15.45 6.33 22.50
C LEU A 57 15.78 7.81 22.73
N GLN A 58 15.01 8.73 22.14
CA GLN A 58 15.18 10.17 22.33
C GLN A 58 15.10 10.55 23.83
N LEU A 59 14.09 10.05 24.54
CA LEU A 59 13.92 10.28 25.99
C LEU A 59 15.05 9.67 26.83
N ASN A 60 15.52 8.47 26.45
CA ASN A 60 16.66 7.83 27.13
C ASN A 60 17.94 8.65 26.94
N LEU A 61 18.13 9.19 25.74
CA LEU A 61 19.28 10.03 25.42
C LEU A 61 19.29 11.35 26.18
N ASP A 62 18.14 11.99 26.40
CA ASP A 62 18.06 13.19 27.22
C ASP A 62 18.52 12.93 28.66
N ASP A 63 18.07 11.83 29.25
CA ASP A 63 18.48 11.40 30.59
C ASP A 63 19.96 10.98 30.65
N LEU A 64 20.49 10.34 29.60
CA LEU A 64 21.90 10.02 29.51
C LEU A 64 22.75 11.30 29.36
N SER A 65 22.30 12.25 28.55
CA SER A 65 22.96 13.55 28.32
C SER A 65 23.02 14.38 29.62
N GLU A 66 21.96 14.37 30.42
CA GLU A 66 21.92 15.01 31.74
C GLU A 66 22.94 14.37 32.70
N ARG A 67 23.01 13.04 32.74
CA ARG A 67 23.98 12.30 33.56
C ARG A 67 25.44 12.57 33.15
N VAL A 68 25.68 12.72 31.85
CA VAL A 68 26.97 13.13 31.28
C VAL A 68 27.33 14.56 31.69
N SER A 69 26.40 15.51 31.58
CA SER A 69 26.62 16.92 31.90
C SER A 69 26.87 17.18 33.39
N THR A 70 26.29 16.37 34.27
CA THR A 70 26.47 16.48 35.73
C THR A 70 27.80 15.91 36.25
N GLY A 71 28.67 15.41 35.36
CA GLY A 71 30.02 14.94 35.73
C GLY A 71 30.03 13.61 36.51
N ARG A 72 28.91 12.89 36.54
CA ARG A 72 28.78 11.55 37.17
C ARG A 72 29.19 10.40 36.24
N VAL A 73 29.92 10.69 35.17
CA VAL A 73 30.37 9.68 34.21
C VAL A 73 31.87 9.54 34.35
N GLU A 74 32.30 8.40 34.89
CA GLU A 74 33.73 8.04 35.04
C GLU A 74 34.47 8.05 33.69
N ASP A 75 33.74 8.02 32.57
CA ASP A 75 34.28 7.87 31.22
C ASP A 75 33.64 8.86 30.23
N LEU A 76 34.13 10.10 30.22
CA LEU A 76 33.73 11.16 29.29
C LEU A 76 33.86 10.74 27.81
N HIS A 77 34.82 9.87 27.50
CA HIS A 77 35.00 9.34 26.14
C HIS A 77 33.81 8.45 25.74
N THR A 78 33.38 7.57 26.63
CA THR A 78 32.19 6.73 26.42
C THR A 78 30.93 7.56 26.23
N ALA A 79 30.78 8.64 27.00
CA ALA A 79 29.68 9.59 26.85
C ALA A 79 29.64 10.27 25.48
N MET A 80 30.77 10.80 25.04
CA MET A 80 30.89 11.44 23.71
C MET A 80 30.62 10.44 22.57
N ILE A 81 31.07 9.19 22.71
CA ILE A 81 30.78 8.12 21.75
C ILE A 81 29.28 7.80 21.75
N ALA A 82 28.62 7.75 22.92
CA ALA A 82 27.19 7.52 23.01
C ALA A 82 26.40 8.64 22.31
N VAL A 83 26.78 9.90 22.50
CA VAL A 83 26.17 11.05 21.81
C VAL A 83 26.36 10.97 20.29
N GLN A 84 27.55 10.59 19.81
CA GLN A 84 27.78 10.43 18.36
C GLN A 84 26.96 9.29 17.76
N LYS A 85 26.90 8.13 18.43
CA LYS A 85 26.08 6.99 18.00
C LYS A 85 24.59 7.36 17.96
N ALA A 86 24.13 8.08 18.96
CA ALA A 86 22.77 8.55 19.07
C ALA A 86 22.38 9.49 17.92
N SER A 87 23.22 10.49 17.65
CA SER A 87 23.01 11.42 16.54
C SER A 87 22.94 10.69 15.19
N LEU A 88 23.84 9.74 14.94
CA LEU A 88 23.84 8.95 13.71
C LEU A 88 22.60 8.06 13.59
N ALA A 89 22.20 7.39 14.68
CA ALA A 89 21.01 6.55 14.70
C ALA A 89 19.73 7.36 14.44
N LEU A 90 19.65 8.59 14.97
CA LEU A 90 18.54 9.49 14.73
C LEU A 90 18.48 9.92 13.27
N GLU A 91 19.60 10.31 12.68
CA GLU A 91 19.68 10.70 11.27
C GLU A 91 19.25 9.55 10.35
N LEU A 92 19.78 8.35 10.58
CA LEU A 92 19.40 7.16 9.83
C LEU A 92 17.90 6.87 9.94
N THR A 93 17.34 7.00 11.14
CA THR A 93 15.91 6.81 11.37
C THR A 93 15.07 7.79 10.54
N LEU A 94 15.47 9.07 10.48
CA LEU A 94 14.75 10.07 9.69
C LEU A 94 14.78 9.72 8.19
N GLN A 95 15.91 9.23 7.68
CA GLN A 95 16.02 8.78 6.29
C GLN A 95 15.13 7.57 6.02
N VAL A 96 15.13 6.57 6.91
CA VAL A 96 14.27 5.38 6.80
C VAL A 96 12.79 5.78 6.84
N ARG A 97 12.40 6.67 7.75
CA ARG A 97 11.03 7.20 7.85
C ARG A 97 10.61 7.88 6.54
N ASN A 98 11.45 8.77 6.01
CA ASN A 98 11.16 9.48 4.77
C ASN A 98 10.98 8.49 3.61
N LYS A 99 11.88 7.49 3.51
CA LYS A 99 11.82 6.48 2.46
C LYS A 99 10.59 5.58 2.57
N ALA A 100 10.22 5.19 3.78
CA ALA A 100 9.04 4.39 4.03
C ALA A 100 7.74 5.15 3.68
N ILE A 101 7.67 6.45 3.96
CA ILE A 101 6.54 7.31 3.54
C ILE A 101 6.48 7.42 2.01
N GLU A 102 7.61 7.66 1.34
CA GLU A 102 7.69 7.70 -0.13
C GLU A 102 7.22 6.39 -0.75
N SER A 103 7.71 5.26 -0.26
CA SER A 103 7.34 3.93 -0.75
C SER A 103 5.85 3.63 -0.54
N TYR A 104 5.28 4.03 0.60
CA TYR A 104 3.84 3.91 0.84
C TYR A 104 3.01 4.75 -0.16
N GLN A 105 3.44 5.99 -0.42
CA GLN A 105 2.76 6.85 -1.39
C GLN A 105 2.85 6.30 -2.80
N GLU A 106 3.98 5.71 -3.19
CA GLU A 106 4.17 5.13 -4.52
C GLU A 106 3.26 3.93 -4.76
N ILE A 107 3.16 3.01 -3.79
CA ILE A 107 2.28 1.84 -3.86
C ILE A 107 0.80 2.26 -4.01
N MET A 108 0.40 3.34 -3.34
CA MET A 108 -0.96 3.90 -3.46
C MET A 108 -1.24 4.51 -4.85
N ARG A 109 -0.24 5.12 -5.49
CA ARG A 109 -0.40 5.67 -6.85
C ARG A 109 -0.51 4.59 -7.92
N MET A 110 0.07 3.41 -7.71
CA MET A 110 -0.05 2.29 -8.65
C MET A 110 -1.45 1.64 -8.65
N GLN A 111 -2.28 1.87 -7.62
CA GLN A 111 -3.60 1.24 -7.46
C GLN A 111 -4.77 2.11 -7.96
N LEU A 112 -4.51 3.34 -8.42
CA LEU A 112 -5.52 4.26 -8.98
C LEU A 112 -5.57 4.22 -10.51
#